data_AF-A0A353E640-F1
#
_entry.id   AF-A0A353E640-F1
#
_cell.length_a   1.000
_cell.length_b   1.000
_cell.length_c   1.000
_cell.angle_alpha   90.00
_cell.angle_beta   90.00
_cell.angle_gamma   90.00
#
_symmetry.space_group_name_H-M   'P 1'
#
loop_
_entity.id
_entity.type
_entity.pdbx_description
1 polymer ?
#
loop_
_entity_poly.entity_id
_entity_poly.type
_entity_poly.pdbx_seq_one_letter_code
_entity_poly.pdbx_strand_id
1 'polypeptide(L)'
;MNNQEFLKSITLDGEEWRDVIGFEGLYKVSSYGRVVSLERYANNRYQNVYKQPHLLRASNTKGEKTPSITLSKDSKQSKRHLPFLVAQNFLPQPDNNYVLDAKDGDFYNCKVDNLYWRRKKQARKLYDTTSLEGEIWKAVQGYEGLYEISSLGRIKSTYSRRILKPTAYGNYLGVALVKDGMSKNYYIHRLVATAFLPNLKKYPCIDHINTIKDDNRVENLRWCSFLQNNLNPLTNSKRTLKVCQIKDGKLVHIFDSIVKTKKYGFCPSSVSLCCRDLQPLHKGYEWMLFSDYKSLINKSKNSQSTDVD
;
A
#
# COMPACT_ATOMS: atom_id res chain seq x y z
N MET A 1 42.44 -29.30 36.80
CA MET A 1 41.75 -28.02 36.77
C MET A 1 40.33 -28.28 36.31
N ASN A 2 39.36 -28.03 37.18
CA ASN A 2 37.94 -28.23 36.85
C ASN A 2 37.39 -27.06 36.00
N ASN A 3 36.17 -27.21 35.47
CA ASN A 3 35.52 -26.17 34.66
C ASN A 3 35.44 -24.78 35.32
N GLN A 4 35.20 -24.71 36.64
CA GLN A 4 35.08 -23.43 37.34
C GLN A 4 36.43 -22.72 37.49
N GLU A 5 37.48 -23.46 37.87
CA GLU A 5 38.85 -22.96 37.93
C GLU A 5 39.33 -22.50 36.56
N PHE A 6 39.05 -23.29 35.52
CA PHE A 6 39.40 -22.93 34.14
C PHE A 6 38.73 -21.63 33.72
N LEU A 7 37.41 -21.51 33.89
CA LEU A 7 36.68 -20.29 33.56
C LEU A 7 37.22 -19.08 34.32
N LYS A 8 37.44 -19.20 35.65
CA LYS A 8 38.01 -18.11 36.46
C LYS A 8 39.37 -17.66 35.94
N SER A 9 40.22 -18.58 35.47
CA SER A 9 41.56 -18.24 34.97
C SER A 9 41.57 -17.53 33.62
N ILE A 10 40.52 -17.68 32.80
CA ILE A 10 40.45 -17.07 31.46
C ILE A 10 39.50 -15.88 31.37
N THR A 11 38.61 -15.70 32.36
CA THR A 11 37.53 -14.69 32.32
C THR A 11 38.12 -13.29 32.43
N LEU A 12 37.68 -12.41 31.53
CA LEU A 12 38.08 -11.00 31.51
C LEU A 12 37.14 -10.17 32.41
N ASP A 13 37.59 -8.97 32.78
CA ASP A 13 36.75 -8.06 33.57
C ASP A 13 35.45 -7.70 32.81
N GLY A 14 34.32 -7.74 33.52
CA GLY A 14 32.97 -7.54 32.97
C GLY A 14 32.47 -8.63 32.00
N GLU A 15 33.21 -9.73 31.83
CA GLU A 15 32.78 -10.82 30.95
C GLU A 15 31.91 -11.83 31.70
N GLU A 16 30.76 -12.16 31.10
CA GLU A 16 29.82 -13.14 31.63
C GLU A 16 29.83 -14.40 30.76
N TRP A 17 29.69 -15.58 31.38
CA TRP A 17 29.60 -16.86 30.68
C TRP A 17 28.24 -17.52 30.91
N ARG A 18 27.58 -17.95 29.83
CA ARG A 18 26.31 -18.70 29.86
C ARG A 18 26.45 -20.04 29.16
N ASP A 19 25.70 -21.04 29.61
CA ASP A 19 25.60 -22.32 28.90
C ASP A 19 25.02 -22.08 27.51
N VAL A 20 25.60 -22.72 26.49
CA VAL A 20 25.08 -22.61 25.13
C VAL A 20 23.77 -23.37 25.04
N ILE A 21 22.67 -22.67 24.72
CA ILE A 21 21.34 -23.28 24.53
C ILE A 21 21.40 -24.50 23.59
N GLY A 22 20.89 -25.64 24.05
CA GLY A 22 20.89 -26.95 23.39
C GLY A 22 22.17 -27.78 23.61
N PHE A 23 23.18 -27.20 24.24
CA PHE A 23 24.51 -27.78 24.51
C PHE A 23 24.94 -27.56 25.98
N GLU A 24 23.96 -27.49 26.88
CA GLU A 24 24.15 -27.24 28.30
C GLU A 24 25.09 -28.27 28.93
N GLY A 25 26.02 -27.80 29.76
CA GLY A 25 27.03 -28.67 30.39
C GLY A 25 28.15 -29.15 29.46
N LEU A 26 28.09 -28.86 28.15
CA LEU A 26 29.13 -29.20 27.18
C LEU A 26 29.93 -27.98 26.74
N TYR A 27 29.27 -26.83 26.60
CA TYR A 27 29.87 -25.59 26.11
C TYR A 27 29.29 -24.36 26.81
N LYS A 28 30.12 -23.33 26.99
CA LYS A 28 29.66 -21.98 27.39
C LYS A 28 30.07 -20.93 26.36
N VAL A 29 29.24 -19.91 26.21
CA VAL A 29 29.49 -18.71 25.39
C VAL A 29 29.55 -17.48 26.29
N SER A 30 30.46 -16.56 25.98
CA SER A 30 30.64 -15.34 26.76
C SER A 30 29.99 -14.12 26.13
N SER A 31 29.72 -13.09 26.95
CA SER A 31 29.25 -11.78 26.51
C SER A 31 30.25 -11.09 25.57
N TYR A 32 31.51 -11.54 25.53
CA TYR A 32 32.57 -11.02 24.66
C TYR A 32 32.69 -11.80 23.34
N GLY A 33 31.82 -12.79 23.11
CA GLY A 33 31.86 -13.62 21.90
C GLY A 33 32.94 -14.71 21.93
N ARG A 34 33.36 -15.16 23.12
CA ARG A 34 34.25 -16.33 23.25
C ARG A 34 33.43 -17.59 23.56
N VAL A 35 33.93 -18.75 23.16
CA VAL A 35 33.27 -20.03 23.42
C VAL A 35 34.26 -20.99 24.04
N VAL A 36 33.85 -21.66 25.11
CA VAL A 36 34.62 -22.73 25.73
C VAL A 36 33.95 -24.07 25.54
N SER A 37 34.76 -25.09 25.32
CA SER A 37 34.40 -26.48 25.50
C SER A 37 34.67 -26.84 26.95
N LEU A 38 33.66 -27.36 27.65
CA LEU A 38 33.80 -27.81 29.03
C LEU A 38 34.42 -29.21 29.09
N GLU A 39 35.00 -29.53 30.24
CA GLU A 39 35.53 -30.85 30.54
C GLU A 39 34.41 -31.90 30.46
N ARG A 40 34.67 -33.03 29.80
CA ARG A 40 33.69 -34.11 29.65
C ARG A 40 34.36 -35.38 29.13
N TYR A 41 33.70 -36.51 29.35
CA TYR A 41 33.98 -37.74 28.60
C TYR A 41 33.16 -37.74 27.31
N ALA A 42 33.83 -37.97 26.18
CA ALA A 42 33.20 -38.10 24.87
C ALA A 42 33.52 -39.45 24.27
N ASN A 43 32.50 -40.17 23.81
CA ASN A 43 32.70 -41.48 23.20
C ASN A 43 33.09 -41.31 21.72
N ASN A 44 34.23 -41.87 21.32
CA ASN A 44 34.58 -42.02 19.91
C ASN A 44 34.27 -43.46 19.46
N ARG A 45 34.33 -43.78 18.17
CA ARG A 45 34.05 -45.11 17.60
C ARG A 45 34.80 -46.28 18.26
N TYR A 46 35.86 -45.99 19.02
CA TYR A 46 36.76 -46.98 19.61
C TYR A 46 36.88 -46.92 21.14
N GLN A 47 36.68 -45.76 21.78
CA GLN A 47 36.85 -45.59 23.23
C GLN A 47 36.24 -44.28 23.77
N ASN A 48 35.99 -44.26 25.08
CA ASN A 48 35.69 -43.03 25.82
C ASN A 48 36.96 -42.18 25.97
N VAL A 49 36.92 -40.96 25.45
CA VAL A 49 38.03 -40.00 25.49
C VAL A 49 37.68 -38.86 26.44
N TYR A 50 38.53 -38.62 27.44
CA TYR A 50 38.44 -37.44 28.27
C TYR A 50 38.84 -36.19 27.47
N LYS A 51 38.00 -35.16 27.51
CA LYS A 51 38.25 -33.85 26.89
C LYS A 51 38.49 -32.84 28.00
N GLN A 52 39.65 -32.20 28.00
CA GLN A 52 39.96 -31.09 28.91
C GLN A 52 39.22 -29.82 28.51
N PRO A 53 38.90 -28.93 29.47
CA PRO A 53 38.27 -27.66 29.15
C PRO A 53 39.25 -26.75 28.40
N HIS A 54 38.78 -26.08 27.36
CA HIS A 54 39.60 -25.19 26.54
C HIS A 54 38.76 -24.16 25.77
N LEU A 55 39.40 -23.05 25.38
CA LEU A 55 38.82 -22.06 24.47
C LEU A 55 38.75 -22.61 23.05
N LEU A 56 37.61 -22.46 22.41
CA LEU A 56 37.42 -22.80 21.01
C LEU A 56 37.85 -21.64 20.11
N ARG A 57 38.46 -21.98 18.98
CA ARG A 57 38.81 -21.02 17.94
C ARG A 57 37.69 -20.94 16.91
N ALA A 58 37.17 -19.74 16.67
CA ALA A 58 36.23 -19.51 15.59
C ALA A 58 36.90 -19.69 14.22
N SER A 59 36.18 -20.35 13.30
CA SER A 59 36.58 -20.47 11.90
C SER A 59 36.10 -19.27 11.10
N ASN A 60 37.02 -18.67 10.35
CA ASN A 60 36.76 -17.57 9.43
C ASN A 60 37.01 -18.07 8.01
N THR A 61 35.98 -18.65 7.38
CA THR A 61 36.10 -19.14 6.00
C THR A 61 36.00 -17.96 5.02
N LYS A 62 36.88 -17.92 4.02
CA LYS A 62 36.87 -16.86 3.00
C LYS A 62 35.50 -16.78 2.32
N GLY A 63 34.87 -15.60 2.38
CA GLY A 63 33.53 -15.35 1.85
C GLY A 63 32.38 -15.46 2.86
N GLU A 64 32.63 -15.98 4.08
CA GLU A 64 31.64 -15.92 5.15
C GLU A 64 31.57 -14.52 5.77
N LYS A 65 30.35 -14.05 6.00
CA LYS A 65 30.10 -12.73 6.60
C LYS A 65 30.20 -12.72 8.11
N THR A 66 30.37 -13.89 8.74
CA THR A 66 30.34 -14.05 10.19
C THR A 66 31.30 -15.16 10.62
N PRO A 67 31.96 -15.06 11.77
CA PRO A 67 32.71 -16.15 12.35
C PRO A 67 31.78 -17.29 12.79
N SER A 68 32.28 -18.51 12.75
CA SER A 68 31.52 -19.71 13.10
C SER A 68 32.29 -20.64 14.03
N ILE A 69 31.57 -21.44 14.80
CA ILE A 69 32.14 -22.43 15.71
C ILE A 69 31.46 -23.78 15.47
N THR A 70 32.21 -24.88 15.56
CA THR A 70 31.64 -26.23 15.47
C THR A 70 31.47 -26.80 16.87
N LEU A 71 30.23 -27.10 17.23
CA LEU A 71 29.86 -27.74 18.49
C LEU A 71 29.49 -29.20 18.24
N SER A 72 29.75 -30.07 19.20
CA SER A 72 29.52 -31.51 19.08
C SER A 72 28.69 -32.03 20.25
N LYS A 73 27.61 -32.75 19.94
CA LYS A 73 26.74 -33.41 20.92
C LYS A 73 26.22 -34.72 20.31
N ASP A 74 26.21 -35.79 21.10
CA ASP A 74 25.73 -37.13 20.68
C ASP A 74 26.36 -37.62 19.37
N SER A 75 27.69 -37.48 19.25
CA SER A 75 28.48 -37.83 18.06
C SER A 75 28.12 -37.05 16.78
N LYS A 76 27.26 -36.04 16.87
CA LYS A 76 26.90 -35.15 15.77
C LYS A 76 27.58 -33.80 15.93
N GLN A 77 28.12 -33.27 14.83
CA GLN A 77 28.70 -31.93 14.79
C GLN A 77 27.70 -30.94 14.20
N SER A 78 27.70 -29.71 14.71
CA SER A 78 26.84 -28.62 14.26
C SER A 78 27.66 -27.34 14.14
N LYS A 79 27.78 -26.81 12.93
CA LYS A 79 28.36 -25.49 12.68
C LYS A 79 27.35 -24.42 13.11
N ARG A 80 27.76 -23.48 13.96
CA ARG A 80 26.93 -22.40 14.49
C ARG A 80 27.60 -21.05 14.21
N HIS A 81 26.82 -20.06 13.82
CA HIS A 81 27.30 -18.69 13.70
C HIS A 81 27.53 -18.11 15.10
N LEU A 82 28.75 -17.68 15.38
CA LEU A 82 29.14 -17.16 16.69
C LEU A 82 28.32 -15.94 17.14
N PRO A 83 28.07 -14.90 16.33
CA PRO A 83 27.27 -13.77 16.79
C PRO A 83 25.83 -14.18 17.14
N PHE A 84 25.29 -15.20 16.45
CA PHE A 84 23.97 -15.73 16.76
C PHE A 84 23.95 -16.50 18.09
N LEU A 85 25.00 -17.27 18.38
CA LEU A 85 25.14 -17.91 19.70
C LEU A 85 25.16 -16.87 20.83
N VAL A 86 25.93 -15.80 20.68
CA VAL A 86 25.97 -14.73 21.70
C VAL A 86 24.58 -14.10 21.84
N ALA A 87 23.96 -13.69 20.73
CA ALA A 87 22.66 -13.03 20.75
C ALA A 87 21.56 -13.88 21.38
N GLN A 88 21.48 -15.18 21.06
CA GLN A 88 20.46 -16.07 21.63
C GLN A 88 20.61 -16.28 23.14
N ASN A 89 21.84 -16.20 23.67
CA ASN A 89 22.10 -16.48 25.08
C ASN A 89 22.03 -15.22 25.95
N PHE A 90 22.25 -14.03 25.38
CA PHE A 90 22.34 -12.77 26.15
C PHE A 90 21.27 -11.73 25.81
N LEU A 91 20.68 -11.75 24.61
CA LEU A 91 19.67 -10.79 24.21
C LEU A 91 18.27 -11.42 24.27
N PRO A 92 17.25 -10.71 24.80
CA PRO A 92 15.88 -11.21 24.75
C PRO A 92 15.46 -11.38 23.29
N GLN A 93 15.18 -12.61 22.88
CA GLN A 93 14.80 -12.90 21.50
C GLN A 93 13.36 -12.38 21.26
N PRO A 94 13.16 -11.44 20.32
CA PRO A 94 11.82 -11.01 19.92
C PRO A 94 11.14 -12.09 19.06
N ASP A 95 9.99 -11.76 18.49
CA ASP A 95 9.29 -12.65 17.55
C ASP A 95 10.10 -12.93 16.26
N ASN A 96 9.55 -13.80 15.41
CA ASN A 96 10.17 -14.18 14.14
C ASN A 96 10.29 -13.03 13.12
N ASN A 97 9.83 -11.81 13.42
CA ASN A 97 9.94 -10.64 12.55
C ASN A 97 11.26 -9.87 12.73
N TYR A 98 12.21 -10.36 13.50
CA TYR A 98 13.52 -9.72 13.68
C TYR A 98 14.65 -10.58 13.13
N VAL A 99 15.77 -9.93 12.80
CA VAL A 99 17.03 -10.53 12.38
C VAL A 99 18.16 -9.90 13.18
N LEU A 100 19.23 -10.66 13.39
CA LEU A 100 20.41 -10.17 14.08
C LEU A 100 21.16 -9.14 13.22
N ASP A 101 21.64 -8.07 13.84
CA ASP A 101 22.54 -7.10 13.23
C ASP A 101 23.66 -6.67 14.19
N ALA A 102 24.69 -6.05 13.63
CA ALA A 102 25.84 -5.50 14.34
C ALA A 102 25.82 -3.96 14.26
N LYS A 103 26.07 -3.26 15.38
CA LYS A 103 26.02 -1.78 15.42
C LYS A 103 27.11 -1.14 14.56
N ASP A 104 28.29 -1.75 14.53
CA ASP A 104 29.43 -1.34 13.70
C ASP A 104 29.40 -1.92 12.27
N GLY A 105 28.43 -2.78 11.96
CA GLY A 105 28.34 -3.49 10.68
C GLY A 105 29.34 -4.65 10.52
N ASP A 106 30.12 -4.96 11.56
CA ASP A 106 31.10 -6.05 11.57
C ASP A 106 30.65 -7.19 12.49
N PHE A 107 30.21 -8.30 11.88
CA PHE A 107 29.83 -9.50 12.62
C PHE A 107 31.02 -10.30 13.17
N TYR A 108 32.27 -9.92 12.89
CA TYR A 108 33.43 -10.48 13.57
C TYR A 108 33.61 -9.89 14.97
N ASN A 109 33.09 -8.68 15.23
CA ASN A 109 32.94 -8.13 16.57
C ASN A 109 31.70 -8.72 17.25
N CYS A 110 31.88 -9.91 17.85
CA CYS A 110 30.80 -10.70 18.47
C CYS A 110 30.46 -10.30 19.91
N LYS A 111 30.91 -9.14 20.41
CA LYS A 111 30.52 -8.68 21.75
C LYS A 111 29.01 -8.41 21.80
N VAL A 112 28.37 -8.77 22.91
CA VAL A 112 26.93 -8.62 23.10
C VAL A 112 26.47 -7.16 22.94
N ASP A 113 27.28 -6.20 23.35
CA ASP A 113 27.00 -4.77 23.25
C ASP A 113 27.00 -4.25 21.79
N ASN A 114 27.68 -4.96 20.88
CA ASN A 114 27.66 -4.67 19.44
C ASN A 114 26.49 -5.34 18.72
N LEU A 115 25.87 -6.35 19.32
CA LEU A 115 24.81 -7.15 18.69
C LEU A 115 23.41 -6.67 19.11
N TYR A 116 22.47 -6.66 18.19
CA TYR A 116 21.07 -6.35 18.48
C TYR A 116 20.09 -6.98 17.49
N TRP A 117 18.85 -7.18 17.92
CA TRP A 117 17.77 -7.63 17.04
C TRP A 117 17.16 -6.44 16.31
N ARG A 118 17.24 -6.41 14.98
CA ARG A 118 16.52 -5.42 14.17
C ARG A 118 15.32 -6.02 13.47
N ARG A 119 14.29 -5.22 13.23
CA ARG A 119 13.10 -5.68 12.51
C ARG A 119 13.45 -6.04 11.06
N LYS A 120 12.95 -7.18 10.58
CA LYS A 120 12.97 -7.57 9.16
C LYS A 120 12.28 -6.46 8.37
N LYS A 121 12.94 -5.98 7.31
CA LYS A 121 12.23 -5.21 6.28
C LYS A 121 11.17 -6.16 5.71
N GLN A 122 9.88 -5.83 5.85
CA GLN A 122 8.82 -6.64 5.25
C GLN A 122 9.15 -6.88 3.77
N ALA A 123 9.01 -8.11 3.29
CA ALA A 123 8.98 -8.37 1.86
C ALA A 123 7.94 -7.43 1.24
N ARG A 124 8.28 -6.78 0.11
CA ARG A 124 7.47 -5.77 -0.58
C ARG A 124 5.97 -6.11 -0.45
N LYS A 125 5.16 -5.23 0.16
CA LYS A 125 3.70 -5.37 0.38
C LYS A 125 3.08 -6.28 -0.69
N LEU A 126 2.47 -7.40 -0.30
CA LEU A 126 1.62 -8.17 -1.20
C LEU A 126 0.42 -7.27 -1.52
N TYR A 127 0.28 -6.82 -2.76
CA TYR A 127 -0.91 -6.10 -3.19
C TYR A 127 -1.88 -7.14 -3.71
N ASP A 128 -3.13 -7.04 -3.27
CA ASP A 128 -4.19 -7.85 -3.80
C ASP A 128 -4.33 -7.57 -5.31
N THR A 129 -4.16 -8.62 -6.10
CA THR A 129 -4.34 -8.60 -7.56
C THR A 129 -5.35 -9.65 -8.00
N THR A 130 -6.17 -10.17 -7.08
CA THR A 130 -7.21 -11.12 -7.43
C THR A 130 -8.17 -10.48 -8.43
N SER A 131 -8.43 -11.22 -9.51
CA SER A 131 -9.46 -10.85 -10.47
C SER A 131 -10.81 -10.83 -9.78
N LEU A 132 -11.64 -9.86 -10.13
CA LEU A 132 -13.04 -9.85 -9.70
C LEU A 132 -13.84 -10.80 -10.59
N GLU A 133 -15.00 -11.26 -10.10
CA GLU A 133 -15.89 -12.11 -10.88
C GLU A 133 -16.30 -11.43 -12.20
N GLY A 134 -16.22 -12.16 -13.32
CA GLY A 134 -16.53 -11.64 -14.65
C GLY A 134 -15.51 -10.64 -15.22
N GLU A 135 -14.39 -10.39 -14.53
CA GLU A 135 -13.38 -9.46 -15.00
C GLU A 135 -12.48 -10.07 -16.08
N ILE A 136 -12.39 -9.39 -17.22
CA ILE A 136 -11.54 -9.79 -18.35
C ILE A 136 -10.35 -8.84 -18.42
N TRP A 137 -9.15 -9.39 -18.55
CA TRP A 137 -7.91 -8.63 -18.68
C TRP A 137 -7.38 -8.68 -20.12
N LYS A 138 -6.89 -7.55 -20.61
CA LYS A 138 -6.20 -7.43 -21.91
C LYS A 138 -4.93 -6.61 -21.76
N ALA A 139 -3.92 -6.87 -22.60
CA ALA A 139 -2.74 -6.03 -22.67
C ALA A 139 -3.11 -4.59 -23.06
N VAL A 140 -2.45 -3.61 -22.46
CA VAL A 140 -2.59 -2.21 -22.87
C VAL A 140 -1.83 -2.00 -24.19
N GLN A 141 -2.53 -1.51 -25.22
CA GLN A 141 -1.95 -1.30 -26.55
C GLN A 141 -0.72 -0.37 -26.49
N GLY A 142 0.39 -0.81 -27.07
CA GLY A 142 1.69 -0.11 -27.06
C GLY A 142 2.52 -0.35 -25.79
N TYR A 143 1.98 -1.08 -24.81
CA TYR A 143 2.56 -1.41 -23.51
C TYR A 143 2.46 -2.92 -23.21
N GLU A 144 2.44 -3.74 -24.27
CA GLU A 144 2.32 -5.18 -24.19
C GLU A 144 3.44 -5.77 -23.30
N GLY A 145 3.08 -6.70 -22.42
CA GLY A 145 3.99 -7.30 -21.45
C GLY A 145 4.33 -6.41 -20.24
N LEU A 146 3.99 -5.12 -20.25
CA LEU A 146 4.24 -4.18 -19.14
C LEU A 146 2.99 -3.89 -18.29
N TYR A 147 1.84 -3.74 -18.96
CA TYR A 147 0.58 -3.42 -18.30
C TYR A 147 -0.61 -4.14 -18.93
N GLU A 148 -1.60 -4.43 -18.09
CA GLU A 148 -2.89 -4.99 -18.48
C GLU A 148 -4.02 -4.07 -17.99
N ILE A 149 -5.10 -3.96 -18.76
CA ILE A 149 -6.33 -3.21 -18.43
C ILE A 149 -7.49 -4.19 -18.33
N SER A 150 -8.33 -4.04 -17.32
CA SER A 150 -9.50 -4.87 -17.11
C SER A 150 -10.79 -4.27 -17.68
N SER A 151 -11.78 -5.13 -17.95
CA SER A 151 -13.14 -4.73 -18.34
C SER A 151 -13.82 -3.85 -17.29
N LEU A 152 -13.35 -3.85 -16.04
CA LEU A 152 -13.83 -3.02 -14.94
C LEU A 152 -13.03 -1.72 -14.76
N GLY A 153 -12.06 -1.45 -15.64
CA GLY A 153 -11.24 -0.23 -15.58
C GLY A 153 -10.09 -0.28 -14.58
N ARG A 154 -9.66 -1.47 -14.13
CA ARG A 154 -8.46 -1.64 -13.29
C ARG A 154 -7.23 -1.80 -14.17
N ILE A 155 -6.10 -1.20 -13.79
CA ILE A 155 -4.83 -1.36 -14.51
C ILE A 155 -3.87 -2.14 -13.63
N LYS A 156 -3.27 -3.19 -14.19
CA LYS A 156 -2.26 -4.02 -13.52
C LYS A 156 -0.90 -3.79 -14.17
N SER A 157 0.14 -3.64 -13.36
CA SER A 157 1.53 -3.60 -13.82
C SER A 157 2.16 -4.98 -13.65
N THR A 158 2.77 -5.52 -14.70
CA THR A 158 3.44 -6.83 -14.67
C THR A 158 4.73 -6.76 -13.86
N TYR A 159 5.46 -5.65 -13.95
CA TYR A 159 6.70 -5.41 -13.20
C TYR A 159 6.47 -5.32 -11.68
N SER A 160 5.56 -4.42 -11.26
CA SER A 160 5.29 -4.23 -9.84
C SER A 160 4.34 -5.29 -9.26
N ARG A 161 3.61 -6.00 -10.13
CA ARG A 161 2.53 -6.94 -9.78
C ARG A 161 1.47 -6.30 -8.90
N ARG A 162 1.07 -5.08 -9.23
CA ARG A 162 0.07 -4.30 -8.49
C ARG A 162 -1.03 -3.81 -9.41
N ILE A 163 -2.21 -3.67 -8.84
CA ILE A 163 -3.22 -2.77 -9.39
C ILE A 163 -2.76 -1.33 -9.15
N LEU A 164 -2.62 -0.57 -10.23
CA LEU A 164 -2.22 0.83 -10.16
C LEU A 164 -3.36 1.66 -9.58
N LYS A 165 -3.02 2.59 -8.68
CA LYS A 165 -3.98 3.54 -8.12
C LYS A 165 -4.29 4.61 -9.18
N PRO A 166 -5.56 4.81 -9.58
CA PRO A 166 -5.94 5.90 -10.45
C PRO A 166 -5.69 7.27 -9.81
N THR A 167 -5.39 8.25 -10.65
CA THR A 167 -5.30 9.68 -10.28
C THR A 167 -6.43 10.44 -10.96
N ALA A 168 -7.07 11.36 -10.25
CA ALA A 168 -8.06 12.25 -10.83
C ALA A 168 -7.40 13.36 -11.67
N TYR A 169 -7.83 13.49 -12.92
CA TYR A 169 -7.47 14.56 -13.84
C TYR A 169 -8.74 15.33 -14.18
N GLY A 170 -9.00 16.40 -13.41
CA GLY A 170 -10.28 17.08 -13.44
C GLY A 170 -11.41 16.12 -13.05
N ASN A 171 -12.32 15.88 -13.97
CA ASN A 171 -13.46 14.98 -13.74
C ASN A 171 -13.23 13.53 -14.21
N TYR A 172 -12.05 13.19 -14.71
CA TYR A 172 -11.78 11.85 -15.24
C TYR A 172 -10.68 11.14 -14.45
N LEU A 173 -10.74 9.82 -14.39
CA LEU A 173 -9.63 9.03 -13.86
C LEU A 173 -8.58 8.76 -14.94
N GLY A 174 -7.32 8.85 -14.55
CA GLY A 174 -6.18 8.49 -15.38
C GLY A 174 -5.10 7.76 -14.62
N VAL A 175 -4.08 7.33 -15.35
CA VAL A 175 -2.93 6.58 -14.85
C VAL A 175 -1.68 6.96 -15.63
N ALA A 176 -0.53 6.97 -14.95
CA ALA A 176 0.76 7.13 -15.60
C ALA A 176 1.33 5.75 -15.96
N LEU A 177 1.67 5.54 -17.23
CA LEU A 177 2.32 4.32 -17.72
C LEU A 177 3.75 4.64 -18.15
N VAL A 178 4.69 3.81 -17.73
CA VAL A 178 6.12 3.99 -18.02
C VAL A 178 6.60 2.92 -18.99
N LYS A 179 7.28 3.35 -20.06
CA LYS A 179 7.96 2.49 -21.04
C LYS A 179 9.26 3.19 -21.47
N ASP A 180 10.36 2.45 -21.52
CA ASP A 180 11.68 2.95 -21.93
C ASP A 180 12.14 4.20 -21.16
N GLY A 181 11.89 4.21 -19.84
CA GLY A 181 12.22 5.34 -18.95
C GLY A 181 11.29 6.56 -19.08
N MET A 182 10.38 6.57 -20.05
CA MET A 182 9.45 7.67 -20.29
C MET A 182 8.07 7.38 -19.68
N SER A 183 7.57 8.33 -18.89
CA SER A 183 6.23 8.27 -18.28
C SER A 183 5.22 9.07 -19.12
N LYS A 184 4.06 8.49 -19.37
CA LYS A 184 2.95 9.17 -20.07
C LYS A 184 1.62 8.91 -19.38
N ASN A 185 0.80 9.96 -19.29
CA ASN A 185 -0.52 9.91 -18.69
C ASN A 185 -1.59 9.49 -19.69
N TYR A 186 -2.48 8.60 -19.26
CA TYR A 186 -3.62 8.11 -20.04
C TYR A 186 -4.90 8.19 -19.21
N TYR A 187 -6.02 8.46 -19.89
CA TYR A 187 -7.34 8.35 -19.27
C TYR A 187 -7.81 6.90 -19.26
N ILE A 188 -8.35 6.44 -18.13
CA ILE A 188 -8.74 5.03 -17.96
C ILE A 188 -9.87 4.65 -18.92
N HIS A 189 -10.93 5.46 -19.02
CA HIS A 189 -12.03 5.19 -19.97
C HIS A 189 -11.54 5.01 -21.42
N ARG A 190 -10.49 5.75 -21.84
CA ARG A 190 -9.90 5.59 -23.18
C ARG A 190 -9.18 4.26 -23.32
N LEU A 191 -8.38 3.87 -22.34
CA LEU A 191 -7.70 2.58 -22.35
C LEU A 191 -8.70 1.42 -22.39
N VAL A 192 -9.77 1.47 -21.59
CA VAL A 192 -10.84 0.46 -21.59
C VAL A 192 -11.55 0.41 -22.94
N ALA A 193 -12.03 1.55 -23.43
CA ALA A 193 -12.76 1.59 -24.70
C ALA A 193 -11.90 1.11 -25.88
N THR A 194 -10.62 1.48 -25.95
CA THR A 194 -9.70 0.99 -26.99
C THR A 194 -9.46 -0.51 -26.89
N ALA A 195 -9.36 -1.07 -25.67
CA ALA A 195 -9.09 -2.50 -25.49
C ALA A 195 -10.31 -3.40 -25.71
N PHE A 196 -11.52 -2.93 -25.40
CA PHE A 196 -12.72 -3.77 -25.34
C PHE A 196 -13.82 -3.41 -26.33
N LEU A 197 -13.86 -2.18 -26.85
CA LEU A 197 -14.94 -1.72 -27.73
C LEU A 197 -14.44 -1.45 -29.15
N PRO A 198 -14.97 -2.14 -30.17
CA PRO A 198 -14.59 -1.86 -31.56
C PRO A 198 -15.06 -0.46 -31.96
N ASN A 199 -14.18 0.30 -32.63
CA ASN A 199 -14.50 1.62 -33.15
C ASN A 199 -14.55 1.62 -34.69
N LEU A 200 -15.43 0.79 -35.27
CA LEU A 200 -15.54 0.61 -36.72
C LEU A 200 -15.86 1.93 -37.46
N LYS A 201 -16.62 2.81 -36.82
CA LYS A 201 -17.04 4.11 -37.37
C LYS A 201 -16.03 5.24 -37.15
N LYS A 202 -14.87 4.95 -36.53
CA LYS A 202 -13.81 5.92 -36.20
C LYS A 202 -14.34 7.15 -35.44
N TYR A 203 -15.27 6.93 -34.51
CA TYR A 203 -15.82 7.99 -33.69
C TYR A 203 -14.73 8.65 -32.83
N PRO A 204 -14.78 9.98 -32.65
CA PRO A 204 -13.71 10.72 -31.97
C PRO A 204 -13.85 10.71 -30.44
N CYS A 205 -15.03 10.40 -29.90
CA CYS A 205 -15.35 10.54 -28.48
C CYS A 205 -15.78 9.21 -27.85
N ILE A 206 -15.62 9.16 -26.53
CA ILE A 206 -16.18 8.12 -25.67
C ILE A 206 -17.16 8.81 -24.71
N ASP A 207 -18.37 8.28 -24.65
CA ASP A 207 -19.42 8.71 -23.73
C ASP A 207 -19.52 7.72 -22.57
N HIS A 208 -19.67 8.25 -21.36
CA HIS A 208 -20.05 7.51 -20.17
C HIS A 208 -21.58 7.50 -20.14
N ILE A 209 -22.19 6.35 -20.43
CA ILE A 209 -23.63 6.21 -20.64
C ILE A 209 -24.41 6.77 -19.44
N ASN A 210 -23.99 6.45 -18.22
CA ASN A 210 -24.59 6.95 -16.97
C ASN A 210 -24.14 8.36 -16.56
N THR A 211 -23.25 9.01 -17.30
CA THR A 211 -22.63 10.33 -17.03
C THR A 211 -21.73 10.41 -15.80
N ILE A 212 -21.39 9.26 -15.21
CA ILE A 212 -20.48 9.10 -14.07
C ILE A 212 -19.09 8.78 -14.61
N LYS A 213 -18.15 9.71 -14.44
CA LYS A 213 -16.87 9.72 -15.17
C LYS A 213 -15.76 8.87 -14.54
N ASP A 214 -15.95 8.43 -13.30
CA ASP A 214 -15.10 7.47 -12.60
C ASP A 214 -15.58 6.01 -12.77
N ASP A 215 -16.82 5.79 -13.24
CA ASP A 215 -17.31 4.49 -13.65
C ASP A 215 -16.77 4.10 -15.04
N ASN A 216 -15.58 3.50 -15.04
CA ASN A 216 -14.85 3.13 -16.25
C ASN A 216 -15.11 1.69 -16.70
N ARG A 217 -16.19 1.05 -16.23
CA ARG A 217 -16.57 -0.30 -16.70
C ARG A 217 -16.92 -0.26 -18.19
N VAL A 218 -16.50 -1.30 -18.92
CA VAL A 218 -16.73 -1.40 -20.37
C VAL A 218 -18.20 -1.23 -20.75
N GLU A 219 -19.12 -1.79 -19.96
CA GLU A 219 -20.58 -1.71 -20.17
C GLU A 219 -21.13 -0.29 -20.06
N ASN A 220 -20.41 0.61 -19.38
CA ASN A 220 -20.79 2.01 -19.21
C ASN A 220 -20.17 2.92 -20.28
N LEU A 221 -19.34 2.39 -21.19
CA LEU A 221 -18.62 3.18 -22.18
C LEU A 221 -19.13 2.89 -23.59
N ARG A 222 -19.16 3.93 -24.44
CA ARG A 222 -19.42 3.77 -25.87
C ARG A 222 -18.69 4.80 -26.72
N TRP A 223 -18.26 4.38 -27.91
CA TRP A 223 -17.77 5.30 -28.93
C TRP A 223 -18.93 6.10 -29.52
N CYS A 224 -18.75 7.42 -29.67
CA CYS A 224 -19.79 8.33 -30.15
C CYS A 224 -19.23 9.57 -30.86
N SER A 225 -20.09 10.26 -31.61
CA SER A 225 -19.81 11.61 -32.12
C SER A 225 -19.99 12.67 -31.02
N PHE A 226 -19.42 13.86 -31.22
CA PHE A 226 -19.62 14.99 -30.32
C PHE A 226 -21.10 15.34 -30.12
N LEU A 227 -21.90 15.25 -31.19
CA LEU A 227 -23.33 15.50 -31.14
C LEU A 227 -24.05 14.46 -30.29
N GLN A 228 -23.76 13.17 -30.50
CA GLN A 228 -24.36 12.08 -29.73
C GLN A 228 -24.02 12.19 -28.24
N ASN A 229 -22.78 12.52 -27.90
CA ASN A 229 -22.36 12.75 -26.52
C ASN A 229 -23.15 13.92 -25.88
N ASN A 230 -23.29 15.03 -26.61
CA ASN A 230 -24.07 16.18 -26.15
C ASN A 230 -25.57 15.90 -26.04
N LEU A 231 -26.09 14.96 -26.83
CA LEU A 231 -27.48 14.54 -26.81
C LEU A 231 -27.78 13.40 -25.82
N ASN A 232 -26.80 12.97 -25.01
CA ASN A 232 -27.04 12.01 -23.95
C ASN A 232 -28.21 12.53 -23.06
N PRO A 233 -29.31 11.77 -22.91
CA PRO A 233 -30.49 12.22 -22.17
C PRO A 233 -30.18 12.65 -20.73
N LEU A 234 -29.26 11.96 -20.05
CA LEU A 234 -28.84 12.29 -18.70
C LEU A 234 -27.95 13.54 -18.64
N THR A 235 -27.18 13.82 -19.70
CA THR A 235 -26.44 15.08 -19.82
C THR A 235 -27.41 16.24 -20.06
N ASN A 236 -28.44 16.04 -20.89
CA ASN A 236 -29.44 17.05 -21.20
C ASN A 236 -30.40 17.32 -20.03
N SER A 237 -30.76 16.32 -19.24
CA SER A 237 -31.59 16.52 -18.04
C SER A 237 -30.89 17.44 -17.03
N LYS A 238 -29.56 17.33 -16.89
CA LYS A 238 -28.74 18.25 -16.07
C LYS A 238 -28.68 19.68 -16.61
N ARG A 239 -28.85 19.89 -17.93
CA ARG A 239 -28.92 21.24 -18.55
C ARG A 239 -30.28 21.91 -18.43
N THR A 240 -31.31 21.13 -18.14
CA THR A 240 -32.71 21.58 -18.03
C THR A 240 -33.18 21.67 -16.58
N LEU A 241 -32.25 21.79 -15.63
CA LEU A 241 -32.59 21.95 -14.22
C LEU A 241 -33.41 23.22 -13.99
N LYS A 242 -34.55 23.05 -13.31
CA LYS A 242 -35.41 24.16 -12.93
C LYS A 242 -34.74 25.01 -11.86
N VAL A 243 -34.96 26.33 -11.92
CA VAL A 243 -34.42 27.28 -10.94
C VAL A 243 -35.51 28.14 -10.34
N CYS A 244 -35.35 28.42 -9.05
CA CYS A 244 -36.21 29.31 -8.28
C CYS A 244 -35.62 30.71 -8.27
N GLN A 245 -36.46 31.70 -8.52
CA GLN A 245 -36.19 33.10 -8.26
C GLN A 245 -36.83 33.46 -6.92
N ILE A 246 -36.05 34.01 -6.00
CA ILE A 246 -36.48 34.31 -4.63
C ILE A 246 -36.21 35.79 -4.35
N LYS A 247 -37.14 36.45 -3.66
CA LYS A 247 -36.98 37.83 -3.17
C LYS A 247 -37.49 37.91 -1.75
N ASP A 248 -36.67 38.44 -0.85
CA ASP A 248 -37.01 38.62 0.57
C ASP A 248 -37.56 37.32 1.20
N GLY A 249 -36.91 36.18 0.90
CA GLY A 249 -37.31 34.84 1.38
C GLY A 249 -38.55 34.23 0.72
N LYS A 250 -39.19 34.90 -0.23
CA LYS A 250 -40.40 34.40 -0.93
C LYS A 250 -40.08 33.92 -2.34
N LEU A 251 -40.62 32.76 -2.69
CA LEU A 251 -40.56 32.24 -4.06
C LEU A 251 -41.36 33.17 -4.99
N VAL A 252 -40.68 33.74 -5.97
CA VAL A 252 -41.26 34.64 -6.97
C VAL A 252 -41.65 33.87 -8.24
N HIS A 253 -40.75 33.04 -8.75
CA HIS A 253 -40.96 32.32 -10.00
C HIS A 253 -40.13 31.03 -10.07
N ILE A 254 -40.66 30.01 -10.76
CA ILE A 254 -39.91 28.79 -11.11
C ILE A 254 -39.72 28.75 -12.61
N PHE A 255 -38.46 28.81 -13.06
CA PHE A 255 -38.14 28.65 -14.48
C PHE A 255 -37.81 27.19 -14.77
N ASP A 256 -38.28 26.65 -15.90
CA ASP A 256 -37.93 25.28 -16.30
C ASP A 256 -36.45 25.11 -16.66
N SER A 257 -35.71 26.20 -16.86
CA SER A 257 -34.25 26.17 -16.97
C SER A 257 -33.66 27.55 -16.73
N ILE A 258 -32.38 27.60 -16.34
CA ILE A 258 -31.60 28.84 -16.24
C ILE A 258 -31.64 29.63 -17.57
N VAL A 259 -31.62 28.94 -18.70
CA VAL A 259 -31.65 29.59 -20.03
C VAL A 259 -32.96 30.36 -20.26
N LYS A 260 -34.10 29.86 -19.76
CA LYS A 260 -35.39 30.56 -19.91
C LYS A 260 -35.41 31.92 -19.20
N THR A 261 -34.58 32.12 -18.17
CA THR A 261 -34.47 33.42 -17.45
C THR A 261 -34.02 34.56 -18.36
N LYS A 262 -33.30 34.26 -19.46
CA LYS A 262 -32.83 35.27 -20.43
C LYS A 262 -33.98 36.04 -21.07
N LYS A 263 -35.11 35.37 -21.33
CA LYS A 263 -36.33 36.02 -21.88
C LYS A 263 -36.90 37.08 -20.94
N TYR A 264 -36.56 37.01 -19.65
CA TYR A 264 -37.00 37.93 -18.61
C TYR A 264 -35.90 38.92 -18.22
N GLY A 265 -34.85 39.05 -19.05
CA GLY A 265 -33.78 40.02 -18.85
C GLY A 265 -32.73 39.61 -17.81
N PHE A 266 -32.72 38.36 -17.35
CA PHE A 266 -31.69 37.85 -16.45
C PHE A 266 -30.52 37.24 -17.22
N CYS A 267 -29.32 37.28 -16.64
CA CYS A 267 -28.13 36.71 -17.24
C CYS A 267 -27.97 35.26 -16.77
N PRO A 268 -28.05 34.25 -17.65
CA PRO A 268 -27.94 32.85 -17.26
C PRO A 268 -26.69 32.51 -16.44
N SER A 269 -25.54 33.11 -16.77
CA SER A 269 -24.28 32.86 -16.05
C SER A 269 -24.33 33.41 -14.62
N SER A 270 -24.87 34.61 -14.42
CA SER A 270 -25.05 35.20 -13.08
C SER A 270 -26.05 34.41 -12.24
N VAL A 271 -27.17 33.98 -12.83
CA VAL A 271 -28.14 33.10 -12.16
C VAL A 271 -27.48 31.78 -11.74
N SER A 272 -26.64 31.19 -12.60
CA SER A 272 -25.87 29.97 -12.28
C SER A 272 -24.81 30.18 -11.20
N LEU A 273 -24.22 31.37 -11.08
CA LEU A 273 -23.32 31.70 -9.98
C LEU A 273 -24.08 31.81 -8.67
N CYS A 274 -25.28 32.41 -8.68
CA CYS A 274 -26.16 32.45 -7.51
C CYS A 274 -26.57 31.05 -7.05
N CYS A 275 -26.99 30.16 -7.96
CA CYS A 275 -27.36 28.78 -7.60
C CYS A 275 -26.20 27.93 -7.04
N ARG A 276 -24.95 28.41 -7.12
CA ARG A 276 -23.75 27.74 -6.59
C ARG A 276 -23.19 28.46 -5.36
N ASP A 277 -23.94 29.42 -4.82
CA ASP A 277 -23.53 30.26 -3.70
C ASP A 277 -22.23 31.06 -3.96
N LEU A 278 -21.87 31.26 -5.23
CA LEU A 278 -20.69 32.04 -5.64
C LEU A 278 -21.02 33.53 -5.84
N GLN A 279 -22.30 33.87 -5.87
CA GLN A 279 -22.79 35.24 -5.94
C GLN A 279 -24.09 35.35 -5.13
N PRO A 280 -24.23 36.29 -4.19
CA PRO A 280 -25.39 36.31 -3.29
C PRO A 280 -26.69 36.67 -4.03
N LEU A 281 -26.64 37.63 -4.95
CA LEU A 281 -27.81 38.15 -5.65
C LEU A 281 -27.51 38.43 -7.12
N HIS A 282 -28.50 38.27 -7.99
CA HIS A 282 -28.47 38.76 -9.36
C HIS A 282 -29.72 39.60 -9.64
N LYS A 283 -29.51 40.88 -9.98
CA LYS A 283 -30.56 41.89 -10.18
C LYS A 283 -31.57 41.98 -9.01
N GLY A 284 -31.08 41.86 -7.78
CA GLY A 284 -31.88 41.95 -6.55
C GLY A 284 -32.69 40.69 -6.21
N TYR A 285 -32.38 39.56 -6.83
CA TYR A 285 -32.99 38.26 -6.53
C TYR A 285 -31.95 37.24 -6.12
N GLU A 286 -32.34 36.39 -5.17
CA GLU A 286 -31.66 35.14 -4.83
C GLU A 286 -32.08 34.06 -5.83
N TRP A 287 -31.18 33.11 -6.09
CA TRP A 287 -31.43 32.00 -7.01
C TRP A 287 -30.89 30.70 -6.48
N MET A 288 -31.68 29.63 -6.59
CA MET A 288 -31.27 28.27 -6.23
C MET A 288 -31.92 27.24 -7.15
N LEU A 289 -31.36 26.03 -7.19
CA LEU A 289 -31.99 24.93 -7.92
C LEU A 289 -33.33 24.58 -7.25
N PHE A 290 -34.31 24.19 -8.05
CA PHE A 290 -35.62 23.77 -7.53
C PHE A 290 -35.54 22.54 -6.62
N SER A 291 -34.56 21.65 -6.83
CA SER A 291 -34.27 20.53 -5.93
C SER A 291 -33.90 20.99 -4.52
N ASP A 292 -33.11 22.06 -4.44
CA ASP A 292 -32.56 22.56 -3.18
C ASP A 292 -33.66 23.32 -2.43
N TYR A 293 -34.42 24.14 -3.16
CA TYR A 293 -35.64 24.77 -2.64
C TYR A 293 -36.63 23.75 -2.09
N LYS A 294 -36.90 22.65 -2.82
CA LYS A 294 -37.76 21.55 -2.35
C LYS A 294 -37.24 20.91 -1.06
N SER A 295 -35.92 20.76 -0.95
CA SER A 295 -35.31 20.19 0.25
C SER A 295 -35.44 21.11 1.46
N LEU A 296 -35.31 22.42 1.26
CA LEU A 296 -35.50 23.43 2.30
C LEU A 296 -36.94 23.47 2.83
N ILE A 297 -37.94 23.48 1.94
CA ILE A 297 -39.35 23.48 2.36
C ILE A 297 -39.78 22.18 3.05
N ASN A 298 -39.19 21.04 2.67
CA ASN A 298 -39.50 19.78 3.32
C ASN A 298 -38.88 19.70 4.73
N LYS A 299 -37.67 20.26 4.90
CA LYS A 299 -37.06 20.40 6.22
C LYS A 299 -37.85 21.35 7.12
N SER A 300 -38.33 22.47 6.60
CA SER A 300 -39.11 23.44 7.39
C SER A 300 -40.48 22.90 7.82
N LYS A 301 -41.12 22.04 7.02
CA LYS A 301 -42.36 21.35 7.39
C LYS A 301 -42.16 20.32 8.50
N ASN A 302 -41.07 19.57 8.47
CA ASN A 302 -40.75 18.59 9.50
C ASN A 302 -40.30 19.24 10.82
N SER A 303 -39.78 20.47 10.81
CA SER A 303 -39.48 21.23 12.03
C SER A 303 -40.70 21.95 12.62
N GLN A 304 -41.79 22.12 11.86
CA GLN A 304 -43.05 22.71 12.36
C GLN A 304 -44.02 21.67 12.92
N SER A 305 -43.77 20.38 12.72
CA SER A 305 -44.62 19.29 13.24
C SER A 305 -44.20 18.76 14.62
N THR A 306 -43.22 19.38 15.27
CA THR A 306 -42.73 18.99 16.61
C THR A 306 -43.16 19.94 17.74
N ASP A 307 -43.94 20.98 17.43
CA ASP A 307 -44.45 21.94 18.41
C ASP A 307 -46.00 21.97 18.38
N VAL A 308 -46.63 20.82 18.66
CA VAL A 308 -48.01 20.76 19.19
C VAL A 308 -48.07 19.57 20.15
N ASP A 309 -47.72 19.83 21.41
CA ASP A 309 -48.21 19.12 22.60
C ASP A 309 -48.79 20.17 23.56
#